data_AF-A0A316KNP4-F1
#
_entry.id   AF-A0A316KNP4-F1
#
_cell.length_a   1.000
_cell.length_b   1.000
_cell.length_c   1.000
_cell.angle_alpha   90.00
_cell.angle_beta   90.00
_cell.angle_gamma   90.00
#
_symmetry.space_group_name_H-M   'P 1'
#
loop_
_entity.id
_entity.type
_entity.pdbx_description
1 polymer ?
#
loop_
_entity_poly.entity_id
_entity_poly.type
_entity_poly.pdbx_seq_one_letter_code
_entity_poly.pdbx_strand_id
1 'polypeptide(L)'
;MSAFILSPDTVWNPKALETGSVPRRVLHRIAFLPKGGGLGLIARVIMENEPLRYFIALSPFVVAMFIWRDLALPISQAPVAMIIVIGFFEMKVLRVSPEKRKTLMDEDEAARVLDTLNYRARRVLTKFAAHRGQTSGEIILVIEQSELAHVTPLTLVSVQTREGKPRILPLDEQERALIKDALFDETFTERLLHRANLREDEYLRAVSFDARGVSGHTQLAALLDGPAPQEAPA
;
A
#
# COMPACT_ATOMS: atom_id res chain seq x y z
N MET A 1 -1.27 3.50 13.98
CA MET A 1 -1.97 3.01 12.77
C MET A 1 -0.88 2.73 11.75
N SER A 2 -0.82 1.49 11.24
CA SER A 2 0.37 1.02 10.52
C SER A 2 0.05 0.64 9.08
N ALA A 3 0.84 1.18 8.17
CA ALA A 3 0.94 0.73 6.79
C ALA A 3 1.15 -0.79 6.76
N PHE A 4 0.52 -1.46 5.80
CA PHE A 4 0.67 -2.88 5.62
C PHE A 4 1.94 -3.16 4.81
N ILE A 5 2.91 -3.82 5.43
CA ILE A 5 4.11 -4.23 4.72
C ILE A 5 3.79 -5.48 3.91
N LEU A 6 3.86 -5.34 2.60
CA LEU A 6 3.59 -6.39 1.65
C LEU A 6 4.87 -7.13 1.28
N SER A 7 4.93 -8.39 1.68
CA SER A 7 5.98 -9.36 1.35
C SER A 7 5.35 -10.75 1.15
N PRO A 8 6.03 -11.69 0.49
CA PRO A 8 5.58 -13.08 0.36
C PRO A 8 5.18 -13.73 1.71
N ASP A 9 5.87 -13.36 2.79
CA ASP A 9 5.66 -13.92 4.13
C ASP A 9 4.43 -13.36 4.84
N THR A 10 3.97 -12.18 4.43
CA THR A 10 2.83 -11.46 5.03
C THR A 10 1.52 -11.69 4.29
N VAL A 11 1.46 -12.59 3.30
CA VAL A 11 0.22 -12.92 2.57
C VAL A 11 -0.04 -14.43 2.50
N TRP A 12 -1.32 -14.82 2.50
CA TRP A 12 -1.73 -16.22 2.40
C TRP A 12 -1.47 -16.81 1.02
N ASN A 13 -1.43 -15.98 -0.01
CA ASN A 13 -1.27 -16.36 -1.41
C ASN A 13 -0.02 -15.71 -2.04
N PRO A 14 1.21 -16.10 -1.65
CA PRO A 14 2.44 -15.44 -2.10
C PRO A 14 2.65 -15.49 -3.62
N LYS A 15 2.15 -16.53 -4.30
CA LYS A 15 2.21 -16.65 -5.77
C LYS A 15 1.55 -15.48 -6.50
N ALA A 16 0.58 -14.81 -5.87
CA ALA A 16 -0.08 -13.64 -6.44
C ALA A 16 0.87 -12.43 -6.57
N LEU A 17 1.97 -12.41 -5.82
CA LEU A 17 2.98 -11.34 -5.82
C LEU A 17 4.10 -11.56 -6.85
N GLU A 18 4.12 -12.71 -7.53
CA GLU A 18 5.09 -12.95 -8.60
C GLU A 18 4.88 -11.93 -9.73
N THR A 19 5.96 -11.26 -10.15
CA THR A 19 5.88 -10.20 -11.15
C THR A 19 6.98 -10.32 -12.19
N GLY A 20 6.66 -9.99 -13.44
CA GLY A 20 7.65 -9.84 -14.51
C GLY A 20 8.25 -8.43 -14.61
N SER A 21 7.74 -7.45 -13.84
CA SER A 21 8.18 -6.06 -13.88
C SER A 21 8.10 -5.37 -12.52
N VAL A 22 8.97 -4.39 -12.29
CA VAL A 22 8.99 -3.52 -11.10
C VAL A 22 9.37 -2.08 -11.52
N PRO A 23 8.87 -1.02 -10.85
CA PRO A 23 7.91 -1.07 -9.74
C PRO A 23 6.52 -1.51 -10.21
N ARG A 24 5.86 -2.38 -9.43
CA ARG A 24 4.52 -2.89 -9.76
C ARG A 24 3.46 -2.37 -8.80
N ARG A 25 2.34 -1.96 -9.38
CA ARG A 25 1.07 -1.69 -8.71
C ARG A 25 0.38 -3.00 -8.31
N VAL A 26 -0.03 -3.09 -7.05
CA VAL A 26 -0.67 -4.28 -6.45
C VAL A 26 -2.15 -4.04 -6.23
N LEU A 27 -2.55 -2.87 -5.71
CA LEU A 27 -3.97 -2.51 -5.57
C LEU A 27 -4.66 -2.55 -6.93
N HIS A 28 -5.91 -3.00 -6.92
CA HIS A 28 -6.78 -3.22 -8.09
C HIS A 28 -6.32 -4.26 -9.11
N ARG A 29 -5.07 -4.75 -9.06
CA ARG A 29 -4.53 -5.72 -10.04
C ARG A 29 -4.34 -7.12 -9.48
N ILE A 30 -4.07 -7.23 -8.19
CA ILE A 30 -3.73 -8.49 -7.54
C ILE A 30 -4.65 -8.67 -6.34
N ALA A 31 -5.38 -9.78 -6.31
CA ALA A 31 -6.08 -10.20 -5.10
C ALA A 31 -5.05 -10.78 -4.13
N PHE A 32 -4.75 -10.07 -3.04
CA PHE A 32 -3.92 -10.59 -1.95
C PHE A 32 -4.74 -10.73 -0.67
N LEU A 33 -4.39 -11.72 0.14
CA LEU A 33 -5.00 -11.97 1.44
C LEU A 33 -3.94 -11.76 2.52
N PRO A 34 -4.04 -10.71 3.35
CA PRO A 34 -3.04 -10.44 4.38
C PRO A 34 -3.00 -11.57 5.43
N LYS A 35 -1.79 -12.04 5.75
CA LYS A 35 -1.50 -12.87 6.92
C LYS A 35 -1.29 -11.95 8.11
N GLY A 36 -2.20 -12.03 9.07
CA GLY A 36 -2.20 -11.13 10.21
C GLY A 36 -2.77 -9.75 9.86
N GLY A 37 -3.03 -8.98 10.91
CA GLY A 37 -3.84 -7.76 10.84
C GLY A 37 -5.26 -8.00 11.33
N GLY A 38 -5.78 -7.05 12.11
CA GLY A 38 -7.13 -7.15 12.66
C GLY A 38 -8.22 -7.01 11.58
N LEU A 39 -9.47 -7.17 12.00
CA LEU A 39 -10.67 -7.03 11.14
C LEU A 39 -10.67 -5.73 10.32
N GLY A 40 -10.06 -4.66 10.85
CA GLY A 40 -9.92 -3.38 10.15
C GLY A 40 -9.06 -3.44 8.88
N LEU A 41 -7.98 -4.24 8.85
CA LEU A 41 -7.17 -4.41 7.64
C LEU A 41 -7.95 -5.19 6.58
N ILE A 42 -8.61 -6.26 6.99
CA ILE A 42 -9.44 -7.09 6.11
C ILE A 42 -10.55 -6.24 5.48
N ALA A 43 -11.25 -5.42 6.28
CA ALA A 43 -12.27 -4.51 5.79
C ALA A 43 -11.74 -3.52 4.73
N ARG A 44 -10.51 -3.01 4.91
CA ARG A 44 -9.88 -2.12 3.91
C ARG A 44 -9.55 -2.85 2.62
N VAL A 45 -8.96 -4.06 2.70
CA VAL A 45 -8.69 -4.89 1.52
C VAL A 45 -9.98 -5.21 0.75
N ILE A 46 -11.06 -5.49 1.48
CA ILE A 46 -12.39 -5.69 0.91
C ILE A 46 -12.87 -4.45 0.15
N MET A 47 -12.69 -3.25 0.72
CA MET A 47 -13.07 -1.99 0.06
C MET A 47 -12.25 -1.70 -1.21
N GLU A 48 -11.02 -2.21 -1.31
CA GLU A 48 -10.23 -2.07 -2.55
C GLU A 48 -10.69 -3.00 -3.67
N ASN A 49 -11.40 -4.07 -3.34
CA ASN A 49 -11.91 -5.03 -4.32
C ASN A 49 -13.20 -4.48 -4.96
N GLU A 50 -13.12 -4.08 -6.23
CA GLU A 50 -14.26 -3.46 -6.94
C GLU A 50 -15.51 -4.34 -6.96
N PRO A 51 -15.46 -5.65 -7.34
CA PRO A 51 -16.64 -6.52 -7.26
C PRO A 51 -17.31 -6.53 -5.89
N LEU A 52 -16.51 -6.65 -4.82
CA LEU A 52 -17.02 -6.74 -3.47
C LEU A 52 -17.59 -5.40 -2.99
N ARG A 53 -16.96 -4.29 -3.37
CA ARG A 53 -17.46 -2.94 -3.11
C ARG A 53 -18.78 -2.67 -3.83
N TYR A 54 -18.92 -3.09 -5.09
CA TYR A 54 -20.19 -2.97 -5.81
C TYR A 54 -21.27 -3.86 -5.20
N PHE A 55 -20.92 -5.06 -4.72
CA PHE A 55 -21.85 -5.89 -3.97
C PHE A 55 -22.35 -5.18 -2.70
N ILE A 56 -21.47 -4.52 -1.96
CA ILE A 56 -21.85 -3.70 -0.80
C ILE A 56 -22.78 -2.56 -1.21
N ALA A 57 -22.45 -1.83 -2.28
CA ALA A 57 -23.28 -0.72 -2.80
C ALA A 57 -24.67 -1.21 -3.27
N LEU A 58 -24.76 -2.42 -3.82
CA LEU A 58 -26.00 -3.05 -4.27
C LEU A 58 -26.75 -3.81 -3.18
N SER A 59 -26.14 -4.02 -2.01
CA SER A 59 -26.78 -4.75 -0.91
C SER A 59 -28.18 -4.24 -0.52
N PRO A 60 -28.52 -2.94 -0.61
CA PRO A 60 -29.88 -2.47 -0.34
C PRO A 60 -30.92 -3.06 -1.31
N PHE A 61 -30.56 -3.27 -2.59
CA PHE A 61 -31.46 -3.90 -3.56
C PHE A 61 -31.68 -5.38 -3.24
N VAL A 62 -30.62 -6.09 -2.86
CA VAL A 62 -30.70 -7.49 -2.46
C VAL A 62 -31.61 -7.63 -1.24
N VAL A 63 -31.41 -6.79 -0.21
CA VAL A 63 -32.26 -6.75 0.99
C VAL A 63 -33.71 -6.41 0.63
N ALA A 64 -33.94 -5.43 -0.25
CA ALA A 64 -35.27 -5.04 -0.71
C ALA A 64 -36.01 -6.20 -1.40
N MET A 65 -35.33 -7.00 -2.22
CA MET A 65 -35.93 -8.19 -2.85
C MET A 65 -36.36 -9.26 -1.83
N PHE A 66 -35.65 -9.38 -0.70
CA PHE A 66 -36.02 -10.31 0.38
C PHE A 66 -37.21 -9.82 1.21
N ILE A 67 -37.34 -8.50 1.41
CA ILE A 67 -38.43 -7.86 2.17
C ILE A 67 -39.71 -7.77 1.32
N TRP A 68 -39.60 -7.31 0.07
CA TRP A 68 -40.71 -7.11 -0.87
C TRP A 68 -40.63 -8.10 -2.03
N ARG A 69 -40.99 -9.35 -1.74
CA ARG A 69 -40.86 -10.46 -2.69
C ARG A 69 -41.72 -10.28 -3.94
N ASP A 70 -42.85 -9.60 -3.81
CA ASP A 70 -43.76 -9.19 -4.89
C ASP A 70 -43.14 -8.16 -5.84
N LEU A 71 -42.23 -7.32 -5.34
CA LEU A 71 -41.47 -6.36 -6.14
C LEU A 71 -40.13 -6.90 -6.64
N ALA A 72 -39.74 -8.13 -6.29
CA ALA A 72 -38.42 -8.67 -6.62
C ALA A 72 -38.17 -8.76 -8.13
N LEU A 73 -39.18 -9.12 -8.92
CA LEU A 73 -39.07 -9.19 -10.39
C LEU A 73 -38.89 -7.80 -11.03
N PRO A 74 -39.70 -6.77 -10.69
CA PRO A 74 -39.40 -5.40 -11.10
C PRO A 74 -38.01 -4.90 -10.68
N ILE A 75 -37.59 -5.19 -9.44
CA ILE A 75 -36.29 -4.73 -8.92
C ILE A 75 -35.14 -5.39 -9.70
N SER A 76 -35.24 -6.69 -10.03
CA SER A 76 -34.20 -7.39 -10.78
C SER A 76 -34.09 -6.92 -12.23
N GLN A 77 -35.15 -6.33 -12.79
CA GLN A 77 -35.19 -5.76 -14.13
C GLN A 77 -34.73 -4.29 -14.19
N ALA A 78 -34.17 -3.74 -13.11
CA ALA A 78 -33.69 -2.35 -13.06
C ALA A 78 -32.15 -2.22 -13.08
N PRO A 79 -31.41 -2.83 -14.04
CA PRO A 79 -29.95 -2.75 -14.08
C PRO A 79 -29.45 -1.31 -14.25
N VAL A 80 -30.21 -0.44 -14.94
CA VAL A 80 -29.88 0.98 -15.06
C VAL A 80 -29.92 1.68 -13.68
N ALA A 81 -30.93 1.40 -12.85
CA ALA A 81 -30.99 1.96 -11.51
C ALA A 81 -29.83 1.48 -10.63
N MET A 82 -29.46 0.19 -10.74
CA MET A 82 -28.29 -0.36 -10.05
C MET A 82 -26.99 0.33 -10.47
N ILE A 83 -26.78 0.56 -11.77
CA ILE A 83 -25.63 1.29 -12.29
C ILE A 83 -25.61 2.73 -11.77
N ILE A 84 -26.77 3.41 -11.74
CA ILE A 84 -26.87 4.77 -11.20
C ILE A 84 -26.47 4.81 -9.72
N VAL A 85 -26.92 3.83 -8.92
CA VAL A 85 -26.56 3.75 -7.50
C VAL A 85 -25.07 3.48 -7.30
N ILE A 86 -24.49 2.56 -8.07
CA ILE A 86 -23.03 2.30 -8.02
C ILE A 86 -22.26 3.57 -8.39
N GLY A 87 -22.62 4.22 -9.51
CA GLY A 87 -21.96 5.44 -9.97
C GLY A 87 -22.08 6.58 -8.95
N PHE A 88 -23.26 6.75 -8.34
CA PHE A 88 -23.45 7.72 -7.26
C PHE A 88 -22.56 7.40 -6.05
N PHE A 89 -22.54 6.14 -5.58
CA PHE A 89 -21.74 5.72 -4.45
C PHE A 89 -20.24 5.92 -4.72
N GLU A 90 -19.77 5.53 -5.90
CA GLU A 90 -18.36 5.68 -6.27
C GLU A 90 -17.95 7.14 -6.40
N MET A 91 -18.74 7.96 -7.12
CA MET A 91 -18.38 9.35 -7.38
C MET A 91 -18.63 10.30 -6.21
N LYS A 92 -19.63 10.04 -5.36
CA LYS A 92 -20.02 10.95 -4.26
C LYS A 92 -19.56 10.48 -2.89
N VAL A 93 -19.48 9.17 -2.66
CA VAL A 93 -19.17 8.61 -1.33
C VAL A 93 -17.72 8.18 -1.23
N LEU A 94 -17.09 7.73 -2.32
CA LEU A 94 -15.77 7.11 -2.24
C LEU A 94 -14.65 7.95 -2.84
N ARG A 95 -14.85 8.52 -4.02
CA ARG A 95 -13.84 9.30 -4.75
C ARG A 95 -14.05 10.80 -4.58
N VAL A 96 -12.95 11.55 -4.61
CA VAL A 96 -13.00 13.01 -4.67
C VAL A 96 -13.00 13.45 -6.14
N SER A 97 -13.86 14.42 -6.47
CA SER A 97 -13.90 15.00 -7.82
C SER A 97 -12.58 15.72 -8.14
N PRO A 98 -12.14 15.74 -9.41
CA PRO A 98 -10.85 16.36 -9.79
C PRO A 98 -10.69 17.80 -9.30
N GLU A 99 -11.77 18.59 -9.34
CA GLU A 99 -11.79 19.97 -8.84
C GLU A 99 -11.54 20.05 -7.33
N LYS A 100 -12.18 19.17 -6.56
CA LYS A 100 -12.02 19.13 -5.11
C LYS A 100 -10.64 18.62 -4.70
N ARG A 101 -10.00 17.74 -5.48
CA ARG A 101 -8.64 17.23 -5.20
C ARG A 101 -7.63 18.35 -5.08
N LYS A 102 -7.69 19.34 -5.97
CA LYS A 102 -6.83 20.54 -5.93
C LYS A 102 -7.04 21.43 -4.72
N THR A 103 -8.17 21.30 -4.03
CA THR A 103 -8.47 22.05 -2.79
C THR A 103 -8.10 21.29 -1.52
N LEU A 104 -7.67 20.03 -1.62
CA LEU A 104 -7.36 19.20 -0.45
C LEU A 104 -6.09 19.63 0.28
N MET A 105 -5.13 20.21 -0.43
CA MET A 105 -3.80 20.55 0.06
C MET A 105 -3.22 21.59 -0.87
N ASP A 106 -2.37 22.50 -0.38
CA ASP A 106 -1.65 23.43 -1.24
C ASP A 106 -0.57 22.69 -2.08
N GLU A 107 -0.15 23.27 -3.21
CA GLU A 107 0.86 22.65 -4.09
C GLU A 107 2.21 22.51 -3.38
N ASP A 108 2.68 23.57 -2.74
CA ASP A 108 3.96 23.56 -2.05
C ASP A 108 3.92 22.64 -0.83
N GLU A 109 2.76 22.54 -0.18
CA GLU A 109 2.55 21.61 0.91
C GLU A 109 2.63 20.15 0.43
N ALA A 110 1.98 19.82 -0.69
CA ALA A 110 2.06 18.48 -1.27
C ALA A 110 3.50 18.14 -1.69
N ALA A 111 4.22 19.07 -2.31
CA ALA A 111 5.63 18.89 -2.65
C ALA A 111 6.49 18.59 -1.40
N ARG A 112 6.31 19.35 -0.31
CA ARG A 112 7.02 19.10 0.97
C ARG A 112 6.72 17.71 1.56
N VAL A 113 5.46 17.26 1.48
CA VAL A 113 5.07 15.92 1.94
C VAL A 113 5.78 14.83 1.12
N LEU A 114 5.85 14.99 -0.20
CA LEU A 114 6.51 14.04 -1.10
C LEU A 114 8.03 14.05 -0.94
N ASP A 115 8.65 15.20 -0.73
CA ASP A 115 10.09 15.30 -0.42
C ASP A 115 10.42 14.63 0.91
N THR A 116 9.57 14.81 1.91
CA THR A 116 9.70 14.13 3.21
C THR A 116 9.60 12.62 3.04
N LEU A 117 8.64 12.12 2.25
CA LEU A 117 8.55 10.70 1.90
C LEU A 117 9.84 10.21 1.24
N ASN A 118 10.32 10.90 0.20
CA ASN A 118 11.51 10.52 -0.54
C ASN A 118 12.74 10.44 0.37
N TYR A 119 12.92 11.42 1.26
CA TYR A 119 14.00 11.44 2.23
C TYR A 119 13.92 10.23 3.19
N ARG A 120 12.74 9.98 3.78
CA ARG A 120 12.53 8.84 4.70
C ARG A 120 12.70 7.50 4.02
N ALA A 121 12.14 7.35 2.82
CA ALA A 121 12.26 6.14 2.00
C ALA A 121 13.72 5.81 1.68
N ARG A 122 14.52 6.81 1.27
CA ARG A 122 15.95 6.62 1.05
C ARG A 122 16.68 6.19 2.31
N ARG A 123 16.41 6.80 3.46
CA ARG A 123 17.00 6.39 4.75
C ARG A 123 16.66 4.95 5.11
N VAL A 124 15.41 4.53 4.90
CA VAL A 124 14.97 3.15 5.10
C VAL A 124 15.74 2.20 4.19
N LEU A 125 15.83 2.51 2.89
CA LEU A 125 16.56 1.69 1.91
C LEU A 125 18.05 1.60 2.23
N THR A 126 18.67 2.70 2.68
CA THR A 126 20.08 2.69 3.10
C THR A 126 20.31 1.77 4.31
N LYS A 127 19.44 1.84 5.33
CA LYS A 127 19.51 0.93 6.49
C LYS A 127 19.25 -0.52 6.09
N PHE A 128 18.27 -0.75 5.22
CA PHE A 128 17.93 -2.07 4.70
C PHE A 128 19.10 -2.70 3.92
N ALA A 129 19.71 -1.95 3.00
CA ALA A 129 20.88 -2.42 2.25
C ALA A 129 22.06 -2.72 3.17
N ALA A 130 22.32 -1.85 4.16
CA ALA A 130 23.35 -2.09 5.17
C ALA A 130 23.07 -3.35 6.01
N HIS A 131 21.82 -3.54 6.44
CA HIS A 131 21.39 -4.70 7.23
C HIS A 131 21.60 -6.02 6.47
N ARG A 132 21.32 -6.03 5.15
CA ARG A 132 21.57 -7.18 4.28
C ARG A 132 23.04 -7.38 3.89
N GLY A 133 23.95 -6.50 4.31
CA GLY A 133 25.33 -6.46 3.81
C GLY A 133 25.40 -6.28 2.30
N GLN A 134 24.38 -5.66 1.69
CA GLN A 134 24.28 -5.52 0.25
C GLN A 134 25.21 -4.41 -0.23
N THR A 135 26.15 -4.75 -1.11
CA THR A 135 27.18 -3.83 -1.64
C THR A 135 26.91 -3.38 -3.08
N SER A 136 25.95 -4.02 -3.76
CA SER A 136 25.57 -3.72 -5.14
C SER A 136 24.11 -4.07 -5.40
N GLY A 137 23.56 -3.52 -6.47
CA GLY A 137 22.20 -3.79 -6.90
C GLY A 137 21.22 -2.67 -6.51
N GLU A 138 20.10 -2.63 -7.23
CA GLU A 138 19.04 -1.64 -7.01
C GLU A 138 17.90 -2.25 -6.18
N ILE A 139 17.54 -1.54 -5.12
CA ILE A 139 16.36 -1.81 -4.30
C ILE A 139 15.39 -0.63 -4.42
N ILE A 140 14.10 -0.93 -4.49
CA ILE A 140 13.04 0.02 -4.75
C ILE A 140 12.01 -0.09 -3.63
N LEU A 141 11.81 0.98 -2.85
CA LEU A 141 10.69 1.06 -1.92
C LEU A 141 9.46 1.55 -2.69
N VAL A 142 8.42 0.73 -2.75
CA VAL A 142 7.15 1.08 -3.39
C VAL A 142 6.10 1.27 -2.31
N ILE A 143 5.57 2.49 -2.24
CA ILE A 143 4.46 2.88 -1.39
C ILE A 143 3.24 3.06 -2.28
N GLU A 144 2.20 2.29 -2.01
CA GLU A 144 0.95 2.35 -2.75
C GLU A 144 -0.20 2.66 -1.81
N GLN A 145 -1.03 3.62 -2.16
CA GLN A 145 -2.20 4.00 -1.36
C GLN A 145 -3.50 3.80 -2.12
N SER A 146 -4.56 3.57 -1.36
CA SER A 146 -5.94 3.60 -1.85
C SER A 146 -6.25 4.89 -2.62
N GLU A 147 -7.08 4.78 -3.66
CA GLU A 147 -7.70 5.94 -4.33
C GLU A 147 -8.95 6.46 -3.59
N LEU A 148 -9.39 5.75 -2.53
CA LEU A 148 -10.63 6.04 -1.81
C LEU A 148 -10.41 7.12 -0.75
N ALA A 149 -11.08 8.25 -0.89
CA ALA A 149 -10.84 9.43 -0.07
C ALA A 149 -11.51 9.42 1.32
N HIS A 150 -12.65 8.75 1.43
CA HIS A 150 -13.55 8.86 2.59
C HIS A 150 -13.45 7.68 3.56
N VAL A 151 -12.60 6.70 3.27
CA VAL A 151 -12.30 5.56 4.15
C VAL A 151 -10.87 5.69 4.68
N THR A 152 -10.55 4.93 5.73
CA THR A 152 -9.17 4.89 6.20
C THR A 152 -8.30 4.27 5.10
N PRO A 153 -7.24 4.94 4.64
CA PRO A 153 -6.49 4.48 3.48
C PRO A 153 -5.86 3.12 3.76
N LEU A 154 -5.86 2.26 2.74
CA LEU A 154 -4.97 1.12 2.68
C LEU A 154 -3.63 1.61 2.12
N THR A 155 -2.59 1.63 2.96
CA THR A 155 -1.22 1.90 2.54
C THR A 155 -0.46 0.58 2.46
N LEU A 156 -0.02 0.20 1.27
CA LEU A 156 0.89 -0.93 1.04
C LEU A 156 2.32 -0.42 0.92
N VAL A 157 3.24 -1.07 1.60
CA VAL A 157 4.68 -0.79 1.46
C VAL A 157 5.38 -2.08 1.07
N SER A 158 6.09 -2.09 -0.05
CA SER A 158 6.86 -3.24 -0.51
C SER A 158 8.27 -2.84 -0.89
N VAL A 159 9.24 -3.72 -0.64
CA VAL A 159 10.58 -3.58 -1.20
C VAL A 159 10.69 -4.48 -2.41
N GLN A 160 11.05 -3.91 -3.54
CA GLN A 160 11.14 -4.59 -4.83
C GLN A 160 12.58 -4.52 -5.33
N THR A 161 13.00 -5.50 -6.12
CA THR A 161 14.30 -5.47 -6.78
C THR A 161 14.17 -5.81 -8.25
N ARG A 162 15.05 -5.23 -9.06
CA ARG A 162 15.27 -5.59 -10.47
C ARG A 162 16.40 -6.61 -10.64
N GLU A 163 17.17 -6.86 -9.59
CA GLU A 163 18.35 -7.70 -9.65
C GLU A 163 17.98 -9.18 -9.83
N GLY A 164 18.54 -9.79 -10.88
CA GLY A 164 18.21 -11.13 -11.34
C GLY A 164 16.84 -11.19 -11.99
N LYS A 165 15.77 -11.35 -11.19
CA LYS A 165 14.38 -11.36 -11.64
C LYS A 165 13.56 -10.32 -10.87
N PRO A 166 12.76 -9.48 -11.57
CA PRO A 166 11.83 -8.55 -10.93
C PRO A 166 10.97 -9.28 -9.90
N ARG A 167 10.98 -8.83 -8.64
CA ARG A 167 10.18 -9.44 -7.56
C ARG A 167 10.01 -8.52 -6.37
N ILE A 168 8.98 -8.77 -5.59
CA ILE A 168 8.86 -8.29 -4.21
C ILE A 168 9.78 -9.14 -3.33
N LEU A 169 10.63 -8.50 -2.53
CA LEU A 169 11.56 -9.18 -1.65
C LEU A 169 10.81 -9.79 -0.43
N PRO A 170 11.19 -11.00 0.02
CA PRO A 170 10.84 -11.45 1.37
C PRO A 170 11.49 -10.51 2.38
N LEU A 171 10.82 -10.29 3.50
CA LEU A 171 11.26 -9.36 4.54
C LEU A 171 11.24 -10.07 5.89
N ASP A 172 12.36 -10.04 6.61
CA ASP A 172 12.40 -10.56 7.97
C ASP A 172 11.69 -9.62 8.97
N GLU A 173 11.67 -9.97 10.25
CA GLU A 173 11.01 -9.14 11.27
C GLU A 173 11.72 -7.80 11.51
N GLN A 174 13.06 -7.77 11.47
CA GLN A 174 13.84 -6.55 11.72
C GLN A 174 13.67 -5.54 10.58
N GLU A 175 13.66 -6.02 9.34
CA GLU A 175 13.39 -5.22 8.15
C GLU A 175 11.97 -4.67 8.14
N ARG A 176 10.99 -5.48 8.57
CA ARG A 176 9.61 -5.03 8.74
C ARG A 176 9.51 -3.96 9.82
N ALA A 177 10.22 -4.09 10.93
CA ALA A 177 10.28 -3.07 11.97
C ALA A 177 10.91 -1.77 11.45
N LEU A 178 12.04 -1.85 10.73
CA LEU A 178 12.70 -0.68 10.12
C LEU A 178 11.75 0.14 9.25
N ILE A 179 10.92 -0.52 8.43
CA ILE A 179 9.93 0.17 7.59
C ILE A 179 8.82 0.78 8.44
N LYS A 180 8.28 0.04 9.42
CA LYS A 180 7.18 0.53 10.29
C LYS A 180 7.61 1.76 11.09
N ASP A 181 8.82 1.76 11.64
CA ASP A 181 9.24 2.75 12.61
C ASP A 181 9.82 4.02 11.96
N ALA A 182 10.40 3.91 10.76
CA ALA A 182 11.08 5.04 10.12
C ALA A 182 10.26 5.74 9.03
N LEU A 183 9.28 5.06 8.42
CA LEU A 183 8.56 5.63 7.29
C LEU A 183 7.46 6.60 7.74
N PHE A 184 6.68 6.24 8.76
CA PHE A 184 5.58 7.04 9.29
C PHE A 184 5.72 7.24 10.80
N ASP A 185 5.38 8.42 11.28
CA ASP A 185 5.35 8.75 12.72
C ASP A 185 4.16 9.67 13.03
N GLU A 186 4.15 10.26 14.23
CA GLU A 186 3.08 11.16 14.68
C GLU A 186 2.96 12.44 13.82
N THR A 187 4.07 12.90 13.23
CA THR A 187 4.15 14.12 12.41
C THR A 187 3.93 13.82 10.93
N PHE A 188 4.43 12.68 10.44
CA PHE A 188 4.30 12.24 9.07
C PHE A 188 3.45 10.97 9.00
N THR A 189 2.14 11.16 8.85
CA THR A 189 1.16 10.07 8.89
C THR A 189 0.78 9.56 7.50
N GLU A 190 0.30 8.33 7.43
CA GLU A 190 -0.28 7.76 6.19
C GLU A 190 -1.40 8.63 5.60
N ARG A 191 -2.20 9.28 6.47
CA ARG A 191 -3.30 10.16 6.07
C ARG A 191 -2.79 11.44 5.43
N LEU A 192 -1.69 11.99 5.93
CA LEU A 192 -1.03 13.16 5.34
C LEU A 192 -0.55 12.83 3.92
N LEU A 193 0.14 11.70 3.76
CA LEU A 193 0.57 11.22 2.45
C LEU A 193 -0.62 10.97 1.50
N HIS A 194 -1.69 10.37 2.01
CA HIS A 194 -2.88 10.07 1.21
C HIS A 194 -3.54 11.33 0.66
N ARG A 195 -3.57 12.43 1.44
CA ARG A 195 -4.08 13.72 0.95
C ARG A 195 -3.21 14.29 -0.17
N ALA A 196 -1.89 14.20 -0.04
CA ALA A 196 -0.98 14.62 -1.10
C ALA A 196 -1.17 13.77 -2.37
N ASN A 197 -1.29 12.44 -2.24
CA ASN A 197 -1.51 11.55 -3.38
C ASN A 197 -2.89 11.78 -4.05
N LEU A 198 -3.94 12.03 -3.28
CA LEU A 198 -5.25 12.42 -3.84
C LEU A 198 -5.18 13.74 -4.61
N ARG A 199 -4.40 14.72 -4.14
CA ARG A 199 -4.20 15.99 -4.84
C ARG A 199 -3.53 15.76 -6.19
N GLU A 200 -2.39 15.06 -6.18
CA GLU A 200 -1.55 14.81 -7.36
C GLU A 200 -2.12 13.74 -8.31
N ASP A 201 -3.17 13.03 -7.88
CA ASP A 201 -3.74 11.87 -8.59
C ASP A 201 -2.71 10.75 -8.87
N GLU A 202 -1.74 10.61 -7.98
CA GLU A 202 -0.67 9.62 -8.09
C GLU A 202 -0.56 8.82 -6.79
N TYR A 203 -1.02 7.56 -6.86
CA TYR A 203 -1.19 6.69 -5.70
C TYR A 203 -0.08 5.64 -5.56
N LEU A 204 0.84 5.57 -6.52
CA LEU A 204 1.99 4.67 -6.51
C LEU A 204 3.26 5.52 -6.49
N ARG A 205 3.96 5.54 -5.36
CA ARG A 205 5.25 6.21 -5.20
C ARG A 205 6.35 5.17 -5.13
N ALA A 206 7.38 5.34 -5.95
CA ALA A 206 8.52 4.43 -6.00
C ALA A 206 9.82 5.21 -5.78
N VAL A 207 10.63 4.73 -4.83
CA VAL A 207 11.93 5.32 -4.52
C VAL A 207 13.00 4.26 -4.72
N SER A 208 13.88 4.49 -5.69
CA SER A 208 15.03 3.62 -5.95
C SER A 208 16.26 4.02 -5.12
N PHE A 209 17.07 3.04 -4.76
CA PHE A 209 18.38 3.21 -4.12
C PHE A 209 19.37 2.17 -4.64
N ASP A 210 20.57 2.62 -5.03
CA ASP A 210 21.69 1.74 -5.37
C ASP A 210 22.50 1.43 -4.10
N ALA A 211 22.65 0.16 -3.79
CA ALA A 211 23.36 -0.31 -2.60
C ALA A 211 24.85 0.10 -2.57
N ARG A 212 25.44 0.47 -3.71
CA ARG A 212 26.79 1.08 -3.74
C ARG A 212 26.87 2.41 -2.98
N GLY A 213 25.73 3.07 -2.75
CA GLY A 213 25.64 4.30 -1.97
C GLY A 213 25.69 4.10 -0.46
N VAL A 214 25.78 2.87 0.05
CA VAL A 214 25.87 2.62 1.50
C VAL A 214 27.27 2.95 2.00
N SER A 215 27.36 3.86 2.97
CA SER A 215 28.64 4.23 3.58
C SER A 215 29.18 3.15 4.53
N GLY A 216 30.50 3.07 4.69
CA GLY A 216 31.14 2.16 5.65
C GLY A 216 30.68 2.36 7.09
N HIS A 217 30.38 3.59 7.50
CA HIS A 217 29.82 3.88 8.82
C HIS A 217 28.42 3.27 9.01
N THR A 218 27.59 3.28 7.96
CA THR A 218 26.26 2.66 8.00
C THR A 218 26.37 1.14 8.07
N GLN A 219 27.30 0.54 7.32
CA GLN A 219 27.57 -0.90 7.42
C GLN A 219 28.02 -1.29 8.83
N LEU A 220 28.97 -0.53 9.41
CA LEU A 220 29.45 -0.77 10.76
C LEU A 220 28.33 -0.65 11.80
N ALA A 221 27.47 0.37 11.70
CA ALA A 221 26.31 0.51 12.58
C ALA A 221 25.35 -0.69 12.47
N ALA A 222 25.07 -1.15 11.24
CA ALA A 222 24.23 -2.32 11.02
C ALA A 222 24.83 -3.62 11.59
N LEU A 223 26.16 -3.78 11.54
CA LEU A 223 26.86 -4.92 12.15
C LEU A 223 26.77 -4.90 13.68
N LEU A 224 26.83 -3.72 14.29
CA LEU A 224 26.73 -3.55 15.75
C LEU A 224 25.29 -3.76 16.26
N ASP A 225 24.29 -3.43 15.44
CA ASP A 225 22.86 -3.64 15.74
C ASP A 225 22.38 -5.07 15.43
N GLY A 226 23.20 -5.90 14.78
CA GLY A 226 22.90 -7.30 14.48
C GLY A 226 23.25 -8.24 15.64
N PRO A 227 22.61 -9.42 15.77
CA PRO A 227 23.04 -10.43 16.73
C PRO A 227 24.48 -10.85 16.43
N ALA A 228 25.33 -10.91 17.47
CA ALA A 228 26.72 -11.31 17.34
C ALA A 228 26.82 -12.65 16.57
N PRO A 229 27.80 -12.81 15.65
CA PRO A 229 27.99 -14.07 14.95
C PRO A 229 28.15 -15.19 15.99
N GLN A 230 27.28 -16.21 15.95
CA GLN A 230 27.51 -17.42 16.71
C GLN A 230 28.84 -18.01 16.23
N GLU A 231 29.85 -17.99 17.11
CA GLU A 231 31.09 -18.71 16.89
C GLU A 231 30.75 -20.18 16.61
N ALA A 232 31.12 -20.65 15.41
CA ALA A 232 30.97 -22.04 15.04
C ALA A 232 31.79 -22.90 16.03
N PRO A 233 31.24 -23.99 16.58
CA PRO A 233 32.02 -24.89 17.41
C PRO A 233 33.13 -25.53 16.56
N ALA A 234 34.35 -25.47 17.08
CA ALA A 234 35.57 -26.03 16.50
C ALA A 234 35.54 -27.56 16.40
#